data_AF-A0A5E4K0D2-F1
#
_entry.id   AF-A0A5E4K0D2-F1
#
_cell.length_a   1.000
_cell.length_b   1.000
_cell.length_c   1.000
_cell.angle_alpha   90.00
_cell.angle_beta   90.00
_cell.angle_gamma   90.00
#
_symmetry.space_group_name_H-M   'P 1'
#
loop_
_entity.id
_entity.type
_entity.pdbx_description
1 polymer ?
#
loop_
_entity_poly.entity_id
_entity_poly.type
_entity_poly.pdbx_seq_one_letter_code
_entity_poly.pdbx_strand_id
1 'polypeptide(L)'
;MKKAGEIKKRLCELDKKIVCPSIYFGHPVNFYDTDKERELMKVIEKKFDSYHIENPNQKHHQENYQIWKEVFGNGMKYYFEHVLPRMSGGIFLPFEDGMWGAGIFGEAEFLYDHIRDIFQIDMSGKIEKIFRLDPKNKLSPEETRERTSKRD
;
A
#
# COMPACT_ATOMS: atom_id res chain seq x y z
N MET A 1 -9.12 27.90 -8.58
CA MET A 1 -8.76 27.48 -9.96
C MET A 1 -7.33 26.92 -10.10
N LYS A 2 -6.28 27.48 -9.46
CA LYS A 2 -4.89 26.98 -9.60
C LYS A 2 -4.68 25.51 -9.12
N LYS A 3 -5.23 25.13 -7.96
CA LYS A 3 -5.07 23.78 -7.39
C LYS A 3 -5.67 22.66 -8.26
N ALA A 4 -6.77 22.91 -8.97
CA ALA A 4 -7.40 21.92 -9.84
C ALA A 4 -6.56 21.55 -11.07
N GLY A 5 -5.88 22.55 -11.67
CA GLY A 5 -4.96 22.32 -12.79
C GLY A 5 -3.72 21.51 -12.38
N GLU A 6 -3.21 21.77 -11.18
CA GLU A 6 -2.07 21.03 -10.62
C GLU A 6 -2.42 19.57 -10.34
N ILE A 7 -3.59 19.31 -9.73
CA ILE A 7 -4.09 17.94 -9.50
C ILE A 7 -4.23 17.19 -10.83
N LYS A 8 -4.84 17.81 -11.84
CA LYS A 8 -4.99 17.18 -13.17
C LYS A 8 -3.64 16.81 -13.79
N LYS A 9 -2.65 17.69 -13.67
CA LYS A 9 -1.28 17.41 -14.15
C LYS A 9 -0.66 16.23 -13.41
N ARG A 10 -0.76 16.20 -12.08
CA ARG A 10 -0.23 15.11 -11.24
C ARG A 10 -0.90 13.76 -11.54
N LEU A 11 -2.20 13.75 -11.79
CA LEU A 11 -2.91 12.53 -12.21
C LEU A 11 -2.38 12.01 -13.56
N CYS A 12 -2.14 12.90 -14.52
CA CYS A 12 -1.51 12.53 -15.79
C CYS A 12 -0.07 12.02 -15.62
N GLU A 13 0.68 12.55 -14.65
CA GLU A 13 2.02 12.04 -14.32
C GLU A 13 1.94 10.68 -13.61
N LEU A 14 0.94 10.46 -12.76
CA LEU A 14 0.70 9.18 -12.09
C LEU A 14 0.40 8.06 -13.10
N ASP A 15 -0.45 8.34 -14.09
CA ASP A 15 -0.78 7.39 -15.16
C ASP A 15 0.43 6.97 -15.99
N LYS A 16 1.50 7.79 -16.00
CA LYS A 16 2.77 7.45 -16.66
C LYS A 16 3.71 6.65 -15.76
N LYS A 17 3.51 6.69 -14.44
CA LYS A 17 4.35 5.99 -13.46
C LYS A 17 3.84 4.58 -13.17
N ILE A 18 2.52 4.43 -12.99
CA ILE A 18 1.92 3.12 -12.73
C ILE A 18 1.82 2.35 -14.04
N VAL A 19 2.61 1.28 -14.17
CA VAL A 19 2.70 0.46 -15.39
C VAL A 19 1.90 -0.83 -15.24
N CYS A 20 1.00 -1.11 -16.17
CA CYS A 20 0.24 -2.37 -16.16
C CYS A 20 1.10 -3.54 -16.71
N PRO A 21 1.11 -4.72 -16.07
CA PRO A 21 0.41 -5.03 -14.81
C PRO A 21 1.22 -4.55 -13.59
N SER A 22 0.54 -3.94 -12.61
CA SER A 22 1.13 -3.58 -11.31
C SER A 22 0.52 -4.39 -10.17
N ILE A 23 1.28 -4.63 -9.10
CA ILE A 23 0.80 -5.15 -7.82
C ILE A 23 1.17 -4.17 -6.71
N TYR A 24 0.28 -4.00 -5.74
CA TYR A 24 0.51 -3.08 -4.61
C TYR A 24 1.16 -3.81 -3.44
N PHE A 25 2.24 -3.29 -2.88
CA PHE A 25 2.83 -3.78 -1.63
C PHE A 25 2.47 -2.84 -0.48
N GLY A 26 1.50 -3.22 0.34
CA GLY A 26 1.08 -2.47 1.52
C GLY A 26 1.81 -2.96 2.78
N HIS A 27 2.50 -2.06 3.47
CA HIS A 27 3.25 -2.40 4.69
C HIS A 27 3.28 -1.23 5.68
N PRO A 28 3.58 -1.48 6.97
CA PRO A 28 3.59 -0.45 8.00
C PRO A 28 4.58 0.69 7.71
N VAL A 29 4.24 1.91 8.12
CA VAL A 29 5.08 3.11 7.88
C VAL A 29 6.41 3.08 8.62
N ASN A 30 6.49 2.37 9.75
CA ASN A 30 7.75 2.17 10.47
C ASN A 30 8.70 1.18 9.77
N PHE A 31 8.22 0.51 8.72
CA PHE A 31 9.01 -0.39 7.90
C PHE A 31 9.77 0.34 6.77
N TYR A 32 9.45 1.61 6.52
CA TYR A 32 10.01 2.39 5.41
C TYR A 32 11.51 2.61 5.57
N ASP A 33 12.23 2.48 4.46
CA ASP A 33 13.68 2.64 4.31
C ASP A 33 14.54 1.67 5.14
N THR A 34 13.92 0.60 5.66
CA THR A 34 14.63 -0.45 6.42
C THR A 34 15.34 -1.44 5.48
N ASP A 35 16.38 -2.11 5.98
CA ASP A 35 16.99 -3.24 5.25
C ASP A 35 15.97 -4.32 4.95
N LYS A 36 15.05 -4.55 5.88
CA LYS A 36 14.01 -5.54 5.74
C LYS A 36 13.02 -5.22 4.62
N GLU A 37 12.64 -3.95 4.45
CA GLU A 37 11.84 -3.52 3.29
C GLU A 37 12.55 -3.83 1.98
N ARG A 38 13.84 -3.48 1.88
CA ARG A 38 14.64 -3.78 0.68
C ARG A 38 14.75 -5.28 0.40
N GLU A 39 14.90 -6.09 1.44
CA GLU A 39 14.92 -7.55 1.32
C GLU A 39 13.58 -8.09 0.80
N LEU A 40 12.46 -7.71 1.41
CA LEU A 40 11.14 -8.18 1.01
C LEU A 40 10.78 -7.69 -0.40
N MET A 41 11.14 -6.46 -0.75
CA MET A 41 10.97 -5.95 -2.12
C MET A 41 11.66 -6.84 -3.14
N LYS A 42 12.90 -7.28 -2.90
CA LYS A 42 13.60 -8.22 -3.81
C LYS A 42 12.89 -9.57 -3.93
N VAL A 43 12.33 -10.07 -2.82
CA VAL A 43 11.56 -11.33 -2.83
C VAL A 43 10.29 -11.17 -3.67
N ILE A 44 9.57 -10.05 -3.49
CA ILE A 44 8.36 -9.72 -4.24
C ILE A 44 8.68 -9.56 -5.73
N GLU A 45 9.68 -8.75 -6.08
CA GLU A 45 10.12 -8.53 -7.47
C GLU A 45 10.52 -9.84 -8.16
N LYS A 46 11.18 -10.75 -7.44
CA LYS A 46 11.53 -12.07 -7.98
C LYS A 46 10.31 -12.96 -8.18
N LYS A 47 9.31 -12.89 -7.30
CA LYS A 47 8.10 -13.72 -7.35
C LYS A 47 7.11 -13.23 -8.40
N PHE A 48 7.05 -11.92 -8.61
CA PHE A 48 6.14 -11.22 -9.52
C PHE A 48 6.95 -10.46 -10.58
N ASP A 49 7.87 -11.15 -11.24
CA ASP A 49 8.83 -10.60 -12.22
C ASP A 49 8.20 -9.92 -13.44
N SER A 50 6.95 -10.26 -13.73
CA SER A 50 6.13 -9.69 -14.80
C SER A 50 5.31 -8.49 -14.35
N TYR A 51 5.36 -8.11 -13.07
CA TYR A 51 4.59 -7.00 -12.50
C TYR A 51 5.50 -5.86 -12.09
N HIS A 52 4.99 -4.64 -12.24
CA HIS A 52 5.55 -3.49 -11.54
C HIS A 52 5.08 -3.50 -10.08
N ILE A 53 5.98 -3.14 -9.15
CA ILE A 53 5.64 -3.08 -7.72
C ILE A 53 5.44 -1.63 -7.32
N GLU A 54 4.22 -1.28 -6.90
CA GLU A 54 3.92 0.01 -6.28
C GLU A 54 3.82 -0.17 -4.76
N ASN A 55 4.36 0.76 -3.98
CA ASN A 55 4.28 0.72 -2.52
C ASN A 55 4.20 2.16 -1.96
N PRO A 56 3.63 2.35 -0.76
CA PRO A 56 3.38 3.69 -0.23
C PRO A 56 4.65 4.46 0.16
N ASN A 57 5.81 3.81 0.24
CA ASN A 57 7.10 4.45 0.51
C ASN A 57 7.70 5.13 -0.74
N GLN A 58 7.24 4.82 -1.96
CA GLN A 58 7.76 5.48 -3.16
C GLN A 58 7.45 6.98 -3.18
N LYS A 59 8.44 7.77 -3.62
CA LYS A 59 8.40 9.24 -3.57
C LYS A 59 7.13 9.87 -4.17
N HIS A 60 6.64 9.37 -5.30
CA HIS A 60 5.43 9.92 -5.93
C HIS A 60 4.17 9.68 -5.10
N HIS A 61 4.10 8.57 -4.39
CA HIS A 61 2.98 8.28 -3.51
C HIS A 61 3.02 9.16 -2.26
N GLN A 62 4.19 9.34 -1.66
CA GLN A 62 4.36 10.26 -0.54
C GLN A 62 3.99 11.70 -0.90
N GLU A 63 4.46 12.21 -2.04
CA GLU A 63 4.14 13.56 -2.53
C GLU A 63 2.64 13.74 -2.76
N ASN A 64 2.00 12.82 -3.48
CA ASN A 64 0.57 12.92 -3.78
C ASN A 64 -0.29 12.74 -2.54
N TYR A 65 0.10 11.88 -1.60
CA TYR A 65 -0.61 11.74 -0.33
C TYR A 65 -0.67 13.07 0.43
N GLN A 66 0.44 13.79 0.55
CA GLN A 66 0.47 15.09 1.25
C GLN A 66 -0.39 16.14 0.53
N ILE A 67 -0.34 16.18 -0.80
CA ILE A 67 -1.17 17.08 -1.59
C ILE A 67 -2.66 16.78 -1.36
N TRP A 68 -3.08 15.52 -1.41
CA TRP A 68 -4.48 15.16 -1.16
C TRP A 68 -4.92 15.49 0.25
N LYS A 69 -4.03 15.30 1.23
CA LYS A 69 -4.28 15.70 2.62
C LYS A 69 -4.47 17.22 2.74
N GLU A 70 -3.65 18.02 2.07
CA GLU A 70 -3.77 19.48 2.09
C GLU A 70 -5.05 19.97 1.39
N VAL A 71 -5.42 19.37 0.26
CA VAL A 71 -6.55 19.84 -0.56
C VAL A 71 -7.89 19.32 -0.08
N PHE A 72 -7.96 18.04 0.30
CA PHE A 72 -9.22 17.35 0.62
C PHE A 72 -9.35 16.98 2.10
N GLY A 73 -8.35 17.30 2.93
CA GLY A 73 -8.33 16.94 4.35
C GLY A 73 -8.03 15.46 4.63
N ASN A 74 -7.88 14.64 3.60
CA ASN A 74 -7.64 13.20 3.74
C ASN A 74 -6.71 12.67 2.63
N GLY A 75 -5.47 12.35 3.01
CA GLY A 75 -4.47 11.79 2.09
C GLY A 75 -4.80 10.37 1.63
N MET A 76 -5.49 9.55 2.43
CA MET A 76 -5.83 8.17 2.05
C MET A 76 -6.74 8.11 0.83
N LYS A 77 -7.55 9.15 0.61
CA LYS A 77 -8.42 9.28 -0.56
C LYS A 77 -7.65 9.12 -1.88
N TYR A 78 -6.39 9.57 -1.93
CA TYR A 78 -5.51 9.36 -3.08
C TYR A 78 -5.33 7.88 -3.44
N TYR A 79 -5.09 7.01 -2.45
CA TYR A 79 -4.84 5.59 -2.71
C TYR A 79 -6.09 4.89 -3.23
N PHE A 80 -7.24 5.10 -2.57
CA PHE A 80 -8.51 4.46 -2.95
C PHE A 80 -9.06 4.96 -4.30
N GLU A 81 -8.84 6.23 -4.65
CA GLU A 81 -9.37 6.79 -5.91
C GLU A 81 -8.41 6.61 -7.09
N HIS A 82 -7.10 6.52 -6.84
CA HIS A 82 -6.11 6.64 -7.90
C HIS A 82 -5.04 5.56 -7.93
N VAL A 83 -4.66 4.95 -6.81
CA VAL A 83 -3.60 3.93 -6.82
C VAL A 83 -4.22 2.54 -6.94
N LEU A 84 -4.97 2.11 -5.91
CA LEU A 84 -5.52 0.76 -5.81
C LEU A 84 -6.39 0.34 -7.02
N PRO A 85 -7.22 1.20 -7.64
CA PRO A 85 -8.01 0.82 -8.81
C PRO A 85 -7.17 0.37 -10.02
N ARG A 86 -5.90 0.78 -10.10
CA ARG A 86 -4.97 0.45 -11.19
C ARG A 86 -4.18 -0.83 -10.93
N MET A 87 -4.33 -1.43 -9.75
CA MET A 87 -3.57 -2.59 -9.33
C MET A 87 -4.27 -3.88 -9.77
N SER A 88 -3.46 -4.87 -10.15
CA SER A 88 -3.91 -6.22 -10.51
C SER A 88 -4.13 -7.10 -9.26
N GLY A 89 -3.54 -6.70 -8.14
CA GLY A 89 -3.52 -7.44 -6.88
C GLY A 89 -2.83 -6.64 -5.79
N GLY A 90 -2.75 -7.22 -4.60
CA GLY A 90 -2.02 -6.66 -3.48
C GLY A 90 -1.24 -7.73 -2.72
N ILE A 91 -0.06 -7.37 -2.24
CA ILE A 91 0.75 -8.13 -1.30
C ILE A 91 0.83 -7.26 -0.05
N PHE A 92 0.64 -7.85 1.12
CA PHE A 92 0.59 -7.09 2.35
C PHE A 92 1.45 -7.71 3.44
N LEU A 93 2.12 -6.85 4.20
CA LEU A 93 2.90 -7.22 5.37
C LEU A 93 2.11 -6.87 6.64
N PRO A 94 1.56 -7.86 7.35
CA PRO A 94 1.02 -7.67 8.70
C PRO A 94 2.16 -7.40 9.69
N PHE A 95 1.79 -7.02 10.92
CA PHE A 95 2.72 -7.05 12.05
C PHE A 95 3.13 -8.50 12.37
N GLU A 96 4.21 -8.66 13.14
CA GLU A 96 4.78 -9.99 13.47
C GLU A 96 3.80 -10.93 14.18
N ASP A 97 2.83 -10.38 14.91
CA ASP A 97 1.76 -11.13 15.57
C ASP A 97 0.59 -11.50 14.63
N GLY A 98 0.71 -11.21 13.33
CA GLY A 98 -0.30 -11.47 12.32
C GLY A 98 -1.41 -10.43 12.23
N MET A 99 -1.38 -9.39 13.08
CA MET A 99 -2.36 -8.32 13.05
C MET A 99 -2.07 -7.32 11.92
N TRP A 100 -3.11 -6.73 11.36
CA TRP A 100 -3.03 -5.80 10.24
C TRP A 100 -3.31 -4.39 10.71
N GLY A 101 -2.46 -3.44 10.32
CA GLY A 101 -2.75 -2.03 10.52
C GLY A 101 -4.06 -1.64 9.83
N ALA A 102 -4.83 -0.73 10.44
CA ALA A 102 -6.14 -0.32 9.97
C ALA A 102 -6.14 0.15 8.50
N GLY A 103 -5.11 0.90 8.10
CA GLY A 103 -4.93 1.39 6.73
C GLY A 103 -4.65 0.26 5.75
N ILE A 104 -3.64 -0.57 6.04
CA ILE A 104 -3.22 -1.71 5.22
C ILE A 104 -4.37 -2.71 5.03
N PHE A 105 -5.11 -3.00 6.11
CA PHE A 105 -6.29 -3.85 6.01
C PHE A 105 -7.36 -3.23 5.10
N GLY A 106 -7.61 -1.93 5.21
CA GLY A 106 -8.57 -1.23 4.34
C GLY A 106 -8.16 -1.25 2.86
N GLU A 107 -6.87 -1.13 2.57
CA GLU A 107 -6.34 -1.27 1.20
C GLU A 107 -6.52 -2.69 0.66
N ALA A 108 -6.25 -3.71 1.50
CA ALA A 108 -6.46 -5.11 1.15
C ALA A 108 -7.94 -5.43 0.93
N GLU A 109 -8.82 -4.93 1.81
CA GLU A 109 -10.28 -5.05 1.71
C GLU A 109 -10.78 -4.44 0.41
N PHE A 110 -10.32 -3.24 0.05
CA PHE A 110 -10.67 -2.62 -1.22
C PHE A 110 -10.27 -3.47 -2.42
N LEU A 111 -9.04 -3.98 -2.48
CA LEU A 111 -8.60 -4.83 -3.60
C LEU A 111 -9.36 -6.15 -3.64
N TYR A 112 -9.63 -6.75 -2.48
CA TYR A 112 -10.39 -7.99 -2.34
C TYR A 112 -11.81 -7.83 -2.90
N ASP A 113 -12.50 -6.75 -2.53
CA ASP A 113 -13.86 -6.44 -3.00
C ASP A 113 -13.93 -6.19 -4.51
N HIS A 114 -12.81 -5.81 -5.14
CA HIS A 114 -12.68 -5.65 -6.59
C HIS A 114 -12.16 -6.92 -7.30
N ILE A 115 -12.29 -8.08 -6.64
CA ILE A 115 -11.93 -9.41 -7.18
C ILE A 115 -10.46 -9.45 -7.64
N ARG A 116 -9.58 -8.84 -6.83
CA ARG A 116 -8.14 -8.89 -7.06
C ARG A 116 -7.50 -9.94 -6.16
N ASP A 117 -6.39 -10.49 -6.64
CA ASP A 117 -5.63 -11.45 -5.86
C ASP A 117 -4.92 -10.74 -4.70
N ILE A 118 -5.12 -11.27 -3.49
CA ILE A 118 -4.49 -10.78 -2.26
C ILE A 118 -3.47 -11.80 -1.79
N PHE A 119 -2.29 -11.34 -1.46
CA PHE A 119 -1.21 -12.12 -0.89
C PHE A 119 -0.79 -11.51 0.45
N GLN A 120 -0.30 -12.36 1.34
CA GLN A 120 0.41 -11.99 2.55
C GLN A 120 1.87 -12.34 2.37
N ILE A 121 2.76 -11.44 2.81
CA ILE A 121 4.17 -11.72 3.00
C ILE A 121 4.51 -11.61 4.48
N ASP A 122 5.31 -12.53 5.00
CA ASP A 122 5.83 -12.47 6.36
C ASP A 122 7.28 -11.94 6.42
N MET A 123 7.81 -11.76 7.64
CA MET A 123 9.18 -11.29 7.86
C MET A 123 10.26 -12.25 7.34
N SER A 124 9.94 -13.50 7.03
CA SER A 124 10.86 -14.44 6.38
C SER A 124 10.87 -14.30 4.85
N GLY A 125 9.92 -13.55 4.28
CA GLY A 125 9.71 -13.45 2.84
C GLY A 125 8.82 -14.56 2.27
N LYS A 126 8.14 -15.33 3.13
CA LYS A 126 7.17 -16.33 2.66
C LYS A 126 5.93 -15.60 2.15
N ILE A 127 5.55 -15.87 0.90
CA ILE A 127 4.37 -15.28 0.26
C ILE A 127 3.27 -16.33 0.15
N GLU A 128 2.09 -16.02 0.67
CA GLU A 128 0.91 -16.89 0.64
C GLU A 128 -0.29 -16.14 0.05
N LYS A 129 -1.09 -16.83 -0.76
CA LYS A 129 -2.35 -16.25 -1.27
C LYS A 129 -3.40 -16.31 -0.16
N ILE A 130 -4.05 -15.19 0.10
CA ILE A 130 -5.18 -15.11 1.02
C ILE A 130 -6.48 -15.27 0.22
N PHE A 131 -7.33 -16.18 0.68
CA PHE A 131 -8.67 -16.40 0.11
C PHE A 131 -9.78 -15.68 0.90
N ARG A 132 -9.47 -15.18 2.10
CA ARG A 132 -10.41 -14.47 2.95
C ARG A 132 -9.68 -13.53 3.91
N LEU A 133 -10.12 -12.27 3.97
CA LEU A 133 -9.72 -11.34 5.02
C LEU A 133 -10.54 -11.61 6.28
N ASP A 134 -9.87 -11.76 7.42
CA ASP A 134 -10.53 -11.89 8.72
C ASP A 134 -10.51 -10.53 9.46
N PRO A 135 -11.67 -9.87 9.62
CA PRO A 135 -11.75 -8.61 10.36
C PRO A 135 -11.25 -8.69 11.81
N LYS A 136 -11.18 -9.89 12.40
CA LYS A 136 -10.60 -10.08 13.74
C LYS A 136 -9.11 -9.73 13.80
N ASN A 137 -8.42 -9.80 12.66
CA ASN A 137 -7.00 -9.47 12.57
C ASN A 137 -6.78 -7.99 12.25
N LYS A 138 -7.84 -7.18 12.10
CA LYS A 138 -7.76 -5.74 11.84
C LYS A 138 -7.59 -4.98 13.14
N LEU A 139 -6.51 -4.22 13.24
CA LEU A 139 -6.30 -3.27 14.33
C LEU A 139 -7.19 -2.03 14.13
N SER A 140 -7.55 -1.40 15.24
CA SER A 140 -8.07 -0.04 15.25
C SER A 140 -7.01 0.96 14.76
N PRO A 141 -7.42 2.16 14.30
CA PRO A 141 -6.48 3.23 13.99
C PRO A 141 -5.57 3.59 15.17
N GLU A 142 -6.08 3.55 16.39
CA GLU A 142 -5.35 3.84 17.63
C GLU A 142 -4.25 2.80 17.86
N GLU A 143 -4.59 1.51 17.87
CA GLU A 143 -3.60 0.42 18.02
C GLU A 143 -2.56 0.41 16.90
N THR A 144 -2.98 0.75 15.68
CA THR A 144 -2.06 0.89 14.54
C THR A 144 -1.02 1.99 14.80
N ARG A 145 -1.46 3.15 15.33
CA ARG A 145 -0.54 4.26 15.67
C ARG A 145 0.42 3.86 16.79
N GLU A 146 -0.05 3.15 17.81
CA GLU A 146 0.80 2.68 18.91
C GLU A 146 1.91 1.71 18.46
N ARG A 147 1.63 0.87 17.47
CA ARG A 147 2.62 -0.07 16.93
C ARG A 147 3.60 0.59 15.97
N THR A 148 3.14 1.58 15.21
CA THR A 148 3.97 2.29 14.22
C THR A 148 4.81 3.41 14.84
N SER A 149 4.48 3.87 16.06
CA SER A 149 5.24 4.91 16.77
C SER A 149 6.50 4.38 17.47
N LYS A 150 6.59 3.07 17.70
CA LYS A 150 7.79 2.42 18.23
C LYS A 150 8.77 2.18 17.08
N ARG A 151 9.76 3.07 16.94
CA ARG A 151 11.01 2.75 16.25
C ARG A 151 11.95 2.20 17.32
N ASP A 152 12.26 0.91 17.23
CA ASP A 152 13.41 0.34 17.94
C ASP A 152 14.71 0.78 17.23
#